data_AF-A0A3P9CHP8-F1
#
_entry.id   AF-A0A3P9CHP8-F1
#
_cell.length_a   1.000
_cell.length_b   1.000
_cell.length_c   1.000
_cell.angle_alpha   90.00
_cell.angle_beta   90.00
_cell.angle_gamma   90.00
#
_symmetry.space_group_name_H-M   'P 1'
#
loop_
_entity.id
_entity.type
_entity.pdbx_description
1 polymer ?
#
loop_
_entity_poly.entity_id
_entity_poly.type
_entity_poly.pdbx_seq_one_letter_code
_entity_poly.pdbx_strand_id
1 'polypeptide(L)'
;MNFKIRRAAKEDCKDISRMIMDLAIYEKMPDQVKISHEELERDGFCQNPLFECLVAEVPEEHKSNEGNGIGTALLSKVAEIGKKKQCVRLQLSVLNWNTPSRDFYAAKGAQDLTVTEGWHAIRFDGQNLDNLANEAPKD
;
A
#
# COMPACT_ATOMS: atom_id res chain seq x y z
N MET A 1 5.05 -7.03 22.75
CA MET A 1 4.24 -6.57 21.60
C MET A 1 3.11 -7.56 21.45
N ASN A 2 1.86 -7.09 21.43
CA ASN A 2 0.68 -7.94 21.38
C ASN A 2 0.30 -8.35 19.94
N PHE A 3 1.27 -8.31 19.03
CA PHE A 3 1.10 -8.65 17.62
C PHE A 3 2.46 -9.03 17.00
N LYS A 4 2.41 -9.69 15.85
CA LYS A 4 3.58 -10.09 15.07
C LYS A 4 3.51 -9.51 13.66
N ILE A 5 4.59 -8.85 13.23
CA ILE A 5 4.74 -8.41 11.83
C ILE A 5 5.49 -9.49 11.06
N ARG A 6 4.90 -9.98 9.96
CA ARG A 6 5.53 -10.96 9.07
C ARG A 6 5.23 -10.67 7.61
N ARG A 7 5.99 -11.31 6.71
CA ARG A 7 5.62 -11.40 5.30
C ARG A 7 4.27 -12.11 5.17
N ALA A 8 3.45 -11.63 4.26
CA ALA A 8 2.24 -12.34 3.87
C ALA A 8 2.61 -13.70 3.27
N ALA A 9 1.75 -14.68 3.51
CA ALA A 9 1.71 -15.97 2.86
C ALA A 9 0.49 -16.01 1.93
N LYS A 10 0.42 -17.01 1.05
CA LYS A 10 -0.63 -17.12 0.04
C LYS A 10 -2.03 -17.15 0.69
N GLU A 11 -2.12 -17.78 1.86
CA GLU A 11 -3.34 -17.94 2.64
C GLU A 11 -3.91 -16.61 3.16
N ASP A 12 -3.07 -15.57 3.28
CA ASP A 12 -3.50 -14.24 3.74
C ASP A 12 -4.23 -13.44 2.65
N CYS A 13 -4.25 -13.89 1.38
CA CYS A 13 -4.78 -13.10 0.27
C CYS A 13 -6.26 -12.73 0.44
N LYS A 14 -7.04 -13.57 1.12
CA LYS A 14 -8.45 -13.27 1.44
C LYS A 14 -8.58 -12.11 2.43
N ASP A 15 -7.76 -12.11 3.49
CA ASP A 15 -7.74 -11.02 4.46
C ASP A 15 -7.16 -9.73 3.87
N ILE A 16 -6.13 -9.85 3.02
CA ILE A 16 -5.54 -8.71 2.30
C ILE A 16 -6.60 -8.10 1.36
N SER A 17 -7.30 -8.90 0.58
CA SER A 17 -8.37 -8.44 -0.30
C SER A 17 -9.48 -7.73 0.47
N ARG A 18 -9.90 -8.29 1.61
CA ARG A 18 -10.86 -7.65 2.51
C ARG A 18 -10.35 -6.30 3.02
N MET A 19 -9.10 -6.23 3.49
CA MET A 19 -8.51 -4.97 3.98
C MET A 19 -8.34 -3.90 2.89
N ILE A 20 -8.04 -4.30 1.64
CA ILE A 20 -8.01 -3.39 0.49
C ILE A 20 -9.41 -2.80 0.27
N MET A 21 -10.47 -3.62 0.33
CA MET A 21 -11.84 -3.15 0.23
C MET A 21 -12.23 -2.23 1.40
N ASP A 22 -11.87 -2.60 2.64
CA ASP A 22 -12.12 -1.79 3.84
C ASP A 22 -11.45 -0.39 3.71
N LEU A 23 -10.22 -0.34 3.20
CA LEU A 23 -9.52 0.92 2.91
C LEU A 23 -10.23 1.72 1.82
N ALA A 24 -10.64 1.09 0.72
CA ALA A 24 -11.34 1.77 -0.36
C ALA A 24 -12.70 2.34 0.09
N ILE A 25 -13.41 1.64 0.98
CA ILE A 25 -14.63 2.16 1.63
C ILE A 25 -14.31 3.39 2.47
N TYR A 26 -13.25 3.33 3.29
CA TYR A 26 -12.80 4.47 4.09
C TYR A 26 -12.45 5.68 3.20
N GLU A 27 -11.85 5.43 2.04
CA GLU A 27 -11.48 6.45 1.06
C GLU A 27 -12.64 6.91 0.15
N LYS A 28 -13.85 6.36 0.34
CA LYS A 28 -15.06 6.63 -0.46
C LYS A 28 -14.91 6.26 -1.94
N MET A 29 -14.14 5.21 -2.23
CA MET A 29 -13.83 4.73 -3.58
C MET A 29 -13.94 3.20 -3.74
N PRO A 30 -14.95 2.51 -3.19
CA PRO A 30 -15.04 1.04 -3.25
C PRO A 30 -15.13 0.50 -4.69
N ASP A 31 -15.83 1.20 -5.58
CA ASP A 31 -16.03 0.79 -6.99
C ASP A 31 -14.72 0.82 -7.81
N GLN A 32 -13.65 1.41 -7.27
CA GLN A 32 -12.34 1.45 -7.91
C GLN A 32 -11.49 0.20 -7.60
N VAL A 33 -11.92 -0.64 -6.65
CA VAL A 33 -11.24 -1.90 -6.35
C VAL A 33 -11.58 -2.93 -7.42
N LYS A 34 -10.62 -3.17 -8.31
CA LYS A 34 -10.74 -4.17 -9.39
C LYS A 34 -10.04 -5.49 -9.06
N ILE A 35 -9.12 -5.47 -8.08
CA ILE A 35 -8.26 -6.61 -7.76
C ILE A 35 -9.00 -7.65 -6.93
N SER A 36 -8.90 -8.93 -7.32
CA SER A 36 -9.42 -10.07 -6.55
C SER A 36 -8.33 -10.76 -5.71
N HIS A 37 -8.73 -11.61 -4.76
CA HIS A 37 -7.77 -12.40 -3.99
C HIS A 37 -7.00 -13.42 -4.85
N GLU A 38 -7.61 -13.97 -5.89
CA GLU A 38 -6.95 -14.84 -6.86
C GLU A 38 -5.86 -14.09 -7.65
N GLU A 39 -6.11 -12.82 -7.99
CA GLU A 39 -5.10 -11.97 -8.64
C GLU A 39 -3.96 -11.62 -7.68
N LEU A 40 -4.25 -11.35 -6.40
CA LEU A 40 -3.22 -11.18 -5.37
C LEU A 40 -2.35 -12.43 -5.24
N GLU A 41 -2.95 -13.62 -5.23
CA GLU A 41 -2.23 -14.89 -5.19
C GLU A 41 -1.31 -15.05 -6.42
N ARG A 42 -1.85 -14.78 -7.62
CA ARG A 42 -1.12 -14.87 -8.88
C ARG A 42 0.07 -13.91 -8.93
N ASP A 43 -0.13 -12.65 -8.55
CA ASP A 43 0.83 -11.58 -8.77
C ASP A 43 1.83 -11.42 -7.62
N GLY A 44 1.43 -11.76 -6.38
CA GLY A 44 2.27 -11.61 -5.19
C GLY A 44 3.09 -12.85 -4.82
N PHE A 45 2.75 -14.03 -5.35
CA PHE A 45 3.34 -15.32 -4.93
C PHE A 45 3.84 -16.18 -6.11
N CYS A 46 4.07 -15.57 -7.27
CA CYS A 46 4.74 -16.22 -8.39
C CYS A 46 6.27 -16.14 -8.27
N GLN A 47 7.00 -16.69 -9.24
CA GLN A 47 8.47 -16.71 -9.25
C GLN A 47 9.09 -15.29 -9.21
N ASN A 48 8.44 -14.31 -9.84
CA ASN A 48 8.86 -12.91 -9.89
C ASN A 48 7.69 -12.00 -9.46
N PRO A 49 7.48 -11.82 -8.15
CA PRO A 49 6.29 -11.15 -7.64
C PRO A 49 6.25 -9.66 -7.99
N LEU A 50 5.07 -9.14 -8.33
CA LEU A 50 4.84 -7.74 -8.67
C LEU A 50 4.80 -6.83 -7.44
N PHE A 51 4.46 -7.39 -6.28
CA PHE A 51 4.42 -6.68 -5.01
C PHE A 51 4.89 -7.58 -3.86
N GLU A 52 5.28 -6.95 -2.75
CA GLU A 52 5.50 -7.63 -1.48
C GLU A 52 4.52 -7.09 -0.44
N CYS A 53 3.97 -7.97 0.39
CA CYS A 53 3.01 -7.59 1.44
C CYS A 53 3.52 -8.00 2.83
N LEU A 54 3.25 -7.15 3.82
CA LEU A 54 3.45 -7.42 5.24
C LEU A 54 2.09 -7.44 5.92
N VAL A 55 1.90 -8.40 6.82
CA VAL A 55 0.69 -8.53 7.66
C VAL A 55 1.05 -8.38 9.12
N ALA A 56 0.09 -7.87 9.90
CA ALA A 56 0.14 -7.84 11.35
C ALA A 56 -0.83 -8.88 11.90
N GLU A 57 -0.30 -9.93 12.53
CA GLU A 57 -1.10 -10.93 13.23
C GLU A 57 -1.32 -10.49 14.67
N VAL A 58 -2.58 -10.38 15.07
CA VAL A 58 -3.00 -9.99 16.41
C VAL A 58 -3.81 -11.16 17.01
N PRO A 59 -3.39 -11.74 18.14
CA PRO A 59 -4.20 -12.72 18.87
C PRO A 59 -5.58 -12.16 19.21
N GLU A 60 -6.61 -13.01 19.25
CA GLU A 60 -8.00 -12.58 19.43
C GLU A 60 -8.20 -11.80 20.74
N GLU A 61 -7.55 -12.26 21.81
CA GLU A 61 -7.53 -11.64 23.13
C GLU A 61 -6.86 -10.24 23.18
N HIS A 62 -6.22 -9.85 22.09
CA HIS A 62 -5.50 -8.57 21.95
C HIS A 62 -6.05 -7.68 20.84
N LYS A 63 -7.11 -8.11 20.15
CA LYS A 63 -7.80 -7.28 19.18
C LYS A 63 -8.52 -6.14 19.90
N SER A 64 -8.30 -4.91 19.41
CA SER A 64 -8.97 -3.71 19.90
C SER A 64 -9.15 -2.71 18.77
N ASN A 65 -10.10 -1.79 18.94
CA ASN A 65 -10.27 -0.66 18.03
C ASN A 65 -9.26 0.48 18.28
N GLU A 66 -8.43 0.36 19.32
CA GLU A 66 -7.42 1.35 19.67
C GLU A 66 -6.11 1.18 18.88
N GLY A 67 -5.38 2.29 18.74
CA GLY A 67 -4.10 2.33 18.03
C GLY A 67 -2.98 1.61 18.79
N ASN A 68 -2.80 0.32 18.57
CA ASN A 68 -1.77 -0.50 19.23
C ASN A 68 -0.36 -0.36 18.64
N GLY A 69 -0.06 0.74 17.94
CA GLY A 69 1.24 0.95 17.30
C GLY A 69 1.51 0.08 16.05
N ILE A 70 0.53 -0.70 15.59
CA ILE A 70 0.63 -1.59 14.41
C ILE A 70 1.08 -0.81 13.16
N GLY A 71 0.48 0.35 12.89
CA GLY A 71 0.86 1.19 11.74
C GLY A 71 2.32 1.65 11.78
N THR A 72 2.83 2.01 12.97
CA THR A 72 4.26 2.33 13.14
C THR A 72 5.14 1.11 12.89
N ALA A 73 4.75 -0.06 13.38
CA ALA A 73 5.51 -1.29 13.21
C ALA A 73 5.56 -1.73 11.74
N LEU A 74 4.43 -1.69 11.02
CA LEU A 74 4.37 -1.98 9.58
C LEU A 74 5.26 -1.02 8.77
N LEU A 75 5.09 0.30 8.96
CA LEU A 75 5.87 1.29 8.21
C LEU A 75 7.37 1.16 8.48
N SER A 76 7.76 0.96 9.74
CA SER A 76 9.17 0.78 10.12
C SER A 76 9.75 -0.50 9.50
N LYS A 77 8.96 -1.57 9.38
CA LYS A 77 9.40 -2.82 8.75
C LYS A 77 9.61 -2.64 7.24
N VAL A 78 8.75 -1.88 6.55
CA VAL A 78 8.95 -1.51 5.15
C VAL A 78 10.26 -0.72 4.98
N ALA A 79 10.49 0.28 5.84
CA ALA A 79 11.73 1.06 5.82
C ALA A 79 12.97 0.17 6.06
N GLU A 80 12.93 -0.75 7.03
CA GLU A 80 14.00 -1.72 7.30
C GLU A 80 14.31 -2.58 6.05
N ILE A 81 13.29 -3.11 5.38
CA ILE A 81 13.44 -3.89 4.14
C ILE A 81 14.09 -3.04 3.05
N GLY A 82 13.61 -1.81 2.85
CA GLY A 82 14.18 -0.87 1.89
C GLY A 82 15.66 -0.60 2.17
N LYS A 83 16.03 -0.32 3.41
CA LYS A 83 17.45 -0.12 3.80
C LYS A 83 18.31 -1.35 3.54
N LYS A 84 17.82 -2.56 3.81
CA LYS A 84 18.52 -3.82 3.48
C LYS A 84 18.72 -4.01 1.98
N LYS A 85 17.78 -3.51 1.17
CA LYS A 85 17.88 -3.46 -0.30
C LYS A 85 18.64 -2.22 -0.82
N GLN A 86 19.30 -1.47 0.06
CA GLN A 86 20.01 -0.23 -0.27
C GLN A 86 19.13 0.87 -0.92
N CYS A 87 17.81 0.80 -0.73
CA CYS A 87 16.93 1.89 -1.11
C CYS A 87 17.27 3.16 -0.31
N VAL A 88 17.21 4.31 -0.98
CA VAL A 88 17.54 5.61 -0.39
C VAL A 88 16.30 6.41 0.04
N ARG A 89 15.10 6.00 -0.40
CA ARG A 89 13.83 6.68 -0.11
C ARG A 89 12.66 5.71 -0.01
N LEU A 90 11.65 6.12 0.75
CA LEU A 90 10.31 5.55 0.76
C LEU A 90 9.35 6.64 0.28
N GLN A 91 8.51 6.33 -0.70
CA GLN A 91 7.52 7.25 -1.25
C GLN A 91 6.13 6.64 -1.13
N LEU A 92 5.14 7.49 -0.85
CA LEU A 92 3.73 7.13 -0.75
C LEU A 92 2.86 8.35 -1.13
N SER A 93 1.59 8.12 -1.41
CA SER A 93 0.59 9.16 -1.65
C SER A 93 -0.39 9.20 -0.50
N VAL A 94 -0.88 10.40 -0.16
CA VAL A 94 -1.90 10.60 0.87
C VAL A 94 -3.00 11.47 0.29
N LEU A 95 -4.26 11.07 0.48
CA LEU A 95 -5.40 11.88 0.06
C LEU A 95 -5.43 13.22 0.81
N ASN A 96 -5.82 14.28 0.11
CA ASN A 96 -5.76 15.66 0.61
C ASN A 96 -6.49 15.87 1.96
N TRP A 97 -7.59 15.16 2.18
CA TRP A 97 -8.42 15.23 3.38
C TRP A 97 -7.88 14.38 4.54
N ASN A 98 -6.92 13.48 4.30
CA ASN A 98 -6.41 12.56 5.31
C ASN A 98 -5.29 13.21 6.15
N THR A 99 -5.63 14.34 6.78
CA THR A 99 -4.75 15.05 7.73
C THR A 99 -4.18 14.12 8.81
N PRO A 100 -4.95 13.19 9.42
CA PRO A 100 -4.39 12.27 10.42
C PRO A 100 -3.21 11.44 9.90
N SER A 101 -3.26 10.95 8.66
CA SER A 101 -2.15 10.20 8.07
C SER A 101 -0.98 11.12 7.72
N ARG A 102 -1.23 12.32 7.18
CA ARG A 102 -0.16 13.28 6.91
C ARG A 102 0.61 13.64 8.19
N ASP A 103 -0.10 13.92 9.27
CA ASP A 103 0.50 14.25 10.57
C ASP A 103 1.30 13.06 11.12
N PHE A 104 0.77 11.83 10.99
CA PHE A 104 1.49 10.61 11.35
C PHE A 104 2.81 10.44 10.59
N TYR A 105 2.84 10.70 9.28
CA TYR A 105 4.07 10.60 8.48
C TYR A 105 5.02 11.77 8.75
N ALA A 106 4.52 12.99 8.90
CA ALA A 106 5.31 14.17 9.22
C ALA A 106 6.03 14.01 10.57
N ALA A 107 5.35 13.44 11.58
CA ALA A 107 5.95 13.11 12.88
C ALA A 107 7.12 12.11 12.79
N LYS A 108 7.28 11.41 11.66
CA LYS A 108 8.40 10.50 11.36
C LYS A 108 9.43 11.09 10.40
N GLY A 109 9.30 12.38 10.06
CA GLY A 109 10.23 13.10 9.19
C GLY A 109 9.89 13.04 7.69
N ALA A 110 8.71 12.56 7.31
CA ALA A 110 8.27 12.64 5.91
C ALA A 110 7.98 14.10 5.50
N GLN A 111 8.24 14.43 4.23
CA GLN A 111 7.93 15.74 3.64
C GLN A 111 6.80 15.60 2.62
N ASP A 112 5.90 16.58 2.59
CA ASP A 112 4.85 16.65 1.57
C ASP A 112 5.43 17.25 0.28
N LEU A 113 5.68 16.39 -0.71
CA LEU A 113 6.26 16.79 -2.00
C LEU A 113 5.30 17.62 -2.86
N THR A 114 3.99 17.51 -2.63
CA THR A 114 3.01 18.34 -3.35
C THR A 114 3.14 19.79 -2.88
N VAL A 115 3.30 19.99 -1.58
CA VAL A 115 3.46 21.33 -0.98
C VAL A 115 4.86 21.91 -1.24
N THR A 116 5.90 21.08 -1.14
CA THR A 116 7.30 21.55 -1.21
C THR A 116 7.82 21.69 -2.64
N GLU A 117 7.37 20.85 -3.58
CA GLU A 117 7.90 20.79 -4.94
C GLU A 117 6.84 21.03 -6.02
N GLY A 118 5.54 20.99 -5.70
CA GLY A 118 4.47 21.31 -6.64
C GLY A 118 4.17 20.23 -7.68
N TRP A 119 4.46 18.96 -7.38
CA TRP A 119 4.19 17.85 -8.31
C TRP A 119 2.70 17.57 -8.49
N HIS A 120 2.31 17.24 -9.72
CA HIS A 120 0.99 16.70 -10.04
C HIS A 120 1.06 15.18 -10.24
N ALA A 121 0.12 14.45 -9.63
CA ALA A 121 -0.09 13.03 -9.89
C ALA A 121 -0.98 12.85 -11.13
N ILE A 122 -0.43 12.32 -12.23
CA ILE A 122 -1.10 12.11 -13.52
C ILE A 122 -1.20 10.60 -13.80
N ARG A 123 -2.34 10.14 -14.33
CA ARG A 123 -2.61 8.72 -14.62
C ARG A 123 -3.22 8.55 -16.01
N PHE A 124 -2.76 7.51 -16.72
CA PHE A 124 -3.45 6.90 -17.85
C PHE A 124 -3.97 5.54 -17.42
N ASP A 125 -5.26 5.25 -17.63
CA ASP A 125 -5.88 3.98 -17.29
C ASP A 125 -6.91 3.53 -18.35
N GLY A 126 -7.23 2.24 -18.32
CA GLY A 126 -8.19 1.61 -19.24
C GLY A 126 -7.92 1.97 -20.70
N GLN A 127 -8.98 2.39 -21.40
CA GLN A 127 -8.92 2.71 -22.83
C GLN A 127 -7.91 3.81 -23.16
N ASN A 128 -7.65 4.76 -22.25
CA ASN A 128 -6.67 5.82 -22.52
C ASN A 128 -5.24 5.26 -22.54
N LEU A 129 -4.94 4.26 -21.71
CA LEU A 129 -3.66 3.55 -21.76
C LEU A 129 -3.53 2.71 -23.03
N ASP A 130 -4.60 2.00 -23.42
CA ASP A 130 -4.63 1.21 -24.65
C ASP A 130 -4.42 2.10 -25.89
N ASN A 131 -5.07 3.27 -25.92
CA ASN A 131 -4.90 4.25 -27.00
C ASN A 131 -3.45 4.74 -27.07
N LEU A 132 -2.85 5.10 -25.93
CA LEU A 132 -1.46 5.55 -25.86
C LEU A 132 -0.49 4.46 -26.34
N ALA A 133 -0.74 3.18 -26.00
CA ALA A 133 0.07 2.07 -26.47
C ALA A 133 0.02 1.91 -28.00
N ASN A 134 -1.13 2.17 -28.63
CA ASN A 134 -1.29 2.10 -30.08
C ASN A 134 -0.58 3.23 -30.84
N GLU A 135 -0.14 4.29 -30.15
CA GLU A 135 0.69 5.36 -30.73
C GLU A 135 2.18 4.99 -30.82
N ALA A 136 2.59 3.88 -30.19
CA ALA A 136 3.98 3.42 -30.28
C ALA A 136 4.35 3.15 -31.75
N PRO A 137 5.55 3.56 -32.20
CA PRO A 137 6.05 3.21 -33.53
C PRO A 137 6.00 1.70 -33.72
N LYS A 138 5.49 1.27 -34.88
CA LYS A 138 5.50 -0.15 -35.24
C LYS A 138 6.91 -0.55 -35.64
N ASP A 139 7.36 -1.69 -35.13
CA ASP A 139 8.60 -2.35 -35.57
C ASP A 139 8.55 -2.75 -37.06
#